data_AF-A0A0K8SJ52-F1
#
_entry.id   AF-A0A0K8SJ52-F1
#
_cell.length_a   1.000
_cell.length_b   1.000
_cell.length_c   1.000
_cell.angle_alpha   90.00
_cell.angle_beta   90.00
_cell.angle_gamma   90.00
#
_symmetry.space_group_name_H-M   'P 1'
#
loop_
_entity.id
_entity.type
_entity.pdbx_description
1 polymer ?
#
loop_
_entity_poly.entity_id
_entity_poly.type
_entity_poly.pdbx_seq_one_letter_code
_entity_poly.pdbx_strand_id
1 'polypeptide(L)'
;MDSHFKLEPFDKNAPIILAMIGIWYTNFYNAETQVILPYDQYLRRFPAYVQFLDMKSNGKSNLGRPYNLANFSTGTVTWGEAGTNGQHSFYQLLHQGTRLAPCDFIIPAISHNPIENNRHHKLLVCNFLAQGEALMKGRSVDEVLKDMKDVPPEGVESLQQHKVFEGNRPSNSIVVQMVTPYTLGLLMAMYEHKAFVQSVVWDVDPFAHPSDDLGKTRADKILPFLEDPRKTKIFDQSTNGLIAFIKRKMEPLTWMDYGMLVYEAAYDPPITEIAKKGELFNLAALA
;
A
#
# COMPACT_ATOMS: atom_id res chain seq x y z
N MET A 1 -21.18 15.25 2.35
CA MET A 1 -19.76 15.64 2.46
C MET A 1 -19.48 16.89 1.64
N ASP A 2 -19.95 16.97 0.39
CA ASP A 2 -19.72 18.14 -0.48
C ASP A 2 -20.18 19.48 0.13
N SER A 3 -21.38 19.53 0.72
CA SER A 3 -21.85 20.74 1.42
C SER A 3 -20.96 21.12 2.59
N HIS A 4 -20.45 20.13 3.33
CA HIS A 4 -19.49 20.35 4.42
C HIS A 4 -18.18 20.90 3.87
N PHE A 5 -17.62 20.28 2.83
CA PHE A 5 -16.40 20.74 2.19
C PHE A 5 -16.51 22.17 1.64
N LYS A 6 -17.68 22.53 1.08
CA LYS A 6 -17.92 23.86 0.49
C LYS A 6 -18.16 24.96 1.52
N LEU A 7 -18.83 24.65 2.62
CA LEU A 7 -19.39 25.67 3.53
C LEU A 7 -18.62 25.81 4.85
N GLU A 8 -17.94 24.75 5.30
CA GLU A 8 -17.27 24.77 6.60
C GLU A 8 -15.94 25.53 6.54
N PRO A 9 -15.60 26.37 7.55
CA PRO A 9 -14.29 27.00 7.68
C PRO A 9 -13.13 25.98 7.65
N PHE A 10 -11.98 26.39 7.12
CA PHE A 10 -10.85 25.49 6.84
C PHE A 10 -10.36 24.71 8.08
N ASP A 11 -10.36 25.34 9.26
CA ASP A 11 -9.94 24.76 10.55
C ASP A 11 -10.94 23.75 11.13
N LYS A 12 -12.13 23.63 10.51
CA LYS A 12 -13.18 22.66 10.87
C LYS A 12 -13.54 21.74 9.71
N ASN A 13 -12.90 21.94 8.56
CA ASN A 13 -13.21 21.22 7.33
C ASN A 13 -12.38 19.92 7.25
N ALA A 14 -13.00 18.81 7.66
CA ALA A 14 -12.35 17.49 7.71
C ALA A 14 -11.51 17.11 6.47
N PRO A 15 -11.99 17.20 5.22
CA PRO A 15 -11.14 16.96 4.04
C PRO A 15 -9.91 17.85 3.94
N ILE A 16 -10.04 19.15 4.26
CA ILE A 16 -8.92 20.11 4.22
C ILE A 16 -7.90 19.76 5.30
N ILE A 17 -8.34 19.53 6.54
CA ILE A 17 -7.45 19.15 7.65
C ILE A 17 -6.69 17.87 7.30
N LEU A 18 -7.40 16.84 6.80
CA LEU A 18 -6.79 15.58 6.42
C LEU A 18 -5.77 15.75 5.27
N ALA A 19 -6.05 16.61 4.31
CA ALA A 19 -5.13 16.94 3.22
C ALA A 19 -3.88 17.66 3.73
N MET A 20 -4.04 18.65 4.61
CA MET A 20 -2.92 19.42 5.16
C MET A 20 -2.03 18.59 6.08
N ILE A 21 -2.59 17.65 6.85
CA ILE A 21 -1.81 16.65 7.60
C ILE A 21 -0.98 15.78 6.63
N GLY A 22 -1.58 15.34 5.54
CA GLY A 22 -0.87 14.60 4.49
C GLY A 22 0.30 15.40 3.90
N ILE A 23 0.04 16.64 3.48
CA ILE A 23 1.07 17.57 2.96
C ILE A 23 2.19 17.78 3.99
N TRP A 24 1.83 17.95 5.27
CA TRP A 24 2.82 18.10 6.33
C TRP A 24 3.81 16.93 6.37
N TYR A 25 3.30 15.69 6.39
CA TYR A 25 4.17 14.53 6.44
C TYR A 25 4.91 14.27 5.11
N THR A 26 4.24 14.47 3.98
CA THR A 26 4.84 14.25 2.66
C THR A 26 5.94 15.26 2.36
N ASN A 27 5.69 16.55 2.58
CA ASN A 27 6.59 17.63 2.14
C ASN A 27 7.60 18.08 3.20
N PHE A 28 7.34 17.86 4.49
CA PHE A 28 8.24 18.28 5.57
C PHE A 28 8.92 17.11 6.29
N TYR A 29 8.25 15.95 6.38
CA TYR A 29 8.82 14.72 6.96
C TYR A 29 9.26 13.69 5.92
N ASN A 30 9.13 14.00 4.63
CA ASN A 30 9.49 13.11 3.51
C ASN A 30 8.82 11.73 3.58
N ALA A 31 7.59 11.66 4.10
CA ALA A 31 6.81 10.43 4.09
C ALA A 31 6.39 10.11 2.65
N GLU A 32 6.99 9.06 2.08
CA GLU A 32 6.72 8.60 0.71
C GLU A 32 5.39 7.81 0.59
N THR A 33 4.83 7.35 1.71
CA THR A 33 3.69 6.42 1.72
C THR A 33 2.61 6.86 2.72
N GLN A 34 1.36 6.50 2.42
CA GLN A 34 0.20 6.65 3.31
C GLN A 34 -0.47 5.28 3.48
N VAL A 35 -0.82 4.93 4.72
CA VAL A 35 -1.47 3.64 5.04
C VAL A 35 -2.93 3.86 5.37
N ILE A 36 -3.83 3.08 4.77
CA ILE A 36 -5.28 3.07 5.06
C ILE A 36 -5.65 1.77 5.76
N LEU A 37 -6.14 1.87 6.99
CA LEU A 37 -6.31 0.74 7.90
C LEU A 37 -7.76 0.65 8.40
N PRO A 38 -8.69 0.13 7.59
CA PRO A 38 -10.06 -0.05 8.03
C PRO A 38 -10.20 -1.25 8.96
N TYR A 39 -10.66 -1.01 10.19
CA TYR A 39 -11.08 -2.02 11.16
C TYR A 39 -12.54 -2.39 10.90
N ASP A 40 -12.80 -2.82 9.67
CA ASP A 40 -14.07 -3.37 9.20
C ASP A 40 -13.78 -4.26 7.97
N GLN A 41 -14.22 -5.52 8.03
CA GLN A 41 -13.90 -6.50 6.99
C GLN A 41 -14.64 -6.24 5.65
N TYR A 42 -15.79 -5.56 5.67
CA TYR A 42 -16.48 -5.16 4.44
C TYR A 42 -15.72 -4.04 3.72
N LEU A 43 -14.96 -3.23 4.44
CA LEU A 43 -14.08 -2.19 3.89
C LEU A 43 -12.72 -2.73 3.42
N ARG A 44 -12.49 -4.05 3.32
CA ARG A 44 -11.19 -4.61 2.87
C ARG A 44 -10.70 -4.15 1.49
N ARG A 45 -11.60 -3.65 0.62
CA ARG A 45 -11.24 -3.07 -0.68
C ARG A 45 -11.10 -1.55 -0.66
N PHE A 46 -11.41 -0.91 0.45
CA PHE A 46 -11.30 0.53 0.60
C PHE A 46 -9.86 1.04 0.41
N PRO A 47 -8.79 0.38 0.91
CA PRO A 47 -7.42 0.81 0.62
C PRO A 47 -7.11 0.81 -0.88
N ALA A 48 -7.56 -0.19 -1.63
CA ALA A 48 -7.38 -0.26 -3.09
C ALA A 48 -8.19 0.83 -3.84
N TYR A 49 -9.37 1.19 -3.33
CA TYR A 49 -10.13 2.33 -3.85
C TYR A 49 -9.37 3.64 -3.64
N VAL A 50 -8.88 3.91 -2.42
CA VAL A 50 -8.10 5.12 -2.13
C VAL A 50 -6.79 5.12 -2.89
N GLN A 51 -6.17 3.96 -3.09
CA GLN A 51 -4.98 3.81 -3.92
C GLN A 51 -5.21 4.31 -5.35
N PHE A 52 -6.28 3.83 -5.99
CA PHE A 52 -6.67 4.30 -7.32
C PHE A 52 -6.96 5.81 -7.31
N LEU A 53 -7.76 6.29 -6.36
CA LEU A 53 -8.16 7.68 -6.28
C LEU A 53 -6.97 8.62 -6.12
N ASP A 54 -6.13 8.38 -5.12
CA ASP A 54 -5.05 9.29 -4.70
C ASP A 54 -3.87 9.22 -5.67
N MET A 55 -3.33 8.02 -5.90
CA MET A 55 -2.12 7.85 -6.72
C MET A 55 -2.36 8.25 -8.18
N LYS A 56 -3.54 7.95 -8.73
CA LYS A 56 -3.86 8.31 -10.12
C LYS A 56 -4.10 9.82 -10.27
N SER A 57 -4.67 10.45 -9.25
CA SER A 57 -4.93 11.89 -9.25
C SER A 57 -3.63 12.67 -9.07
N ASN A 58 -2.90 12.40 -7.98
CA ASN A 58 -1.82 13.23 -7.49
C ASN A 58 -0.41 12.71 -7.78
N GLY A 59 -0.26 11.53 -8.41
CA GLY A 59 1.02 11.00 -8.90
C GLY A 59 1.52 11.77 -10.11
N LYS A 60 1.81 13.06 -9.95
CA LYS A 60 2.12 14.01 -11.02
C LYS A 60 3.37 14.80 -10.67
N SER A 61 4.20 15.05 -11.67
CA SER A 61 5.37 15.94 -11.55
C SER A 61 5.22 17.25 -12.31
N ASN A 62 4.23 17.36 -13.21
CA ASN A 62 4.01 18.56 -14.02
C ASN A 62 3.06 19.52 -13.30
N LEU A 63 3.48 20.77 -13.16
CA LEU A 63 2.73 21.85 -12.51
C LEU A 63 1.91 22.69 -13.50
N GLY A 64 0.88 23.35 -12.97
CA GLY A 64 -0.06 24.21 -13.69
C GLY A 64 0.40 25.67 -13.86
N ARG A 65 1.00 25.99 -15.02
CA ARG A 65 1.27 27.36 -15.54
C ARG A 65 2.46 28.11 -14.88
N PRO A 66 3.54 28.41 -15.63
CA PRO A 66 4.01 27.71 -16.83
C PRO A 66 4.38 26.26 -16.49
N TYR A 67 4.42 25.38 -17.49
CA TYR A 67 4.83 23.99 -17.32
C TYR A 67 6.22 23.94 -16.64
N ASN A 68 6.20 23.63 -15.35
CA ASN A 68 7.38 23.43 -14.53
C ASN A 68 7.31 22.04 -13.91
N LEU A 69 8.47 21.47 -13.64
CA LEU A 69 8.56 20.23 -12.87
C LEU A 69 8.54 20.56 -11.38
N ALA A 70 7.76 19.81 -10.61
CA ALA A 70 7.78 19.87 -9.16
C ALA A 70 9.20 19.55 -8.65
N ASN A 71 9.72 20.39 -7.77
CA ASN A 71 10.96 20.15 -7.01
C ASN A 71 10.67 19.65 -5.59
N PHE A 72 9.45 19.16 -5.36
CA PHE A 72 8.93 18.61 -4.11
C PHE A 72 8.10 17.36 -4.40
N SER A 73 7.88 16.53 -3.39
CA SER A 73 7.03 15.34 -3.48
C SER A 73 5.55 15.71 -3.64
N THR A 74 4.85 15.03 -4.53
CA THR A 74 3.38 15.13 -4.71
C THR A 74 2.69 13.91 -4.10
N GLY A 75 1.80 13.21 -4.82
CA GLY A 75 1.05 12.07 -4.28
C GLY A 75 1.95 10.99 -3.66
N THR A 76 1.45 10.35 -2.60
CA THR A 76 2.14 9.25 -1.89
C THR A 76 1.79 7.89 -2.46
N VAL A 77 2.63 6.88 -2.20
CA VAL A 77 2.23 5.48 -2.41
C VAL A 77 1.21 5.09 -1.34
N THR A 78 -0.04 4.90 -1.76
CA THR A 78 -1.13 4.52 -0.86
C THR A 78 -1.31 3.00 -0.84
N TRP A 79 -1.40 2.44 0.36
CA TRP A 79 -1.53 1.00 0.56
C TRP A 79 -2.25 0.68 1.88
N GLY A 80 -2.57 -0.58 2.13
CA GLY A 80 -3.17 -1.01 3.39
C GLY A 80 -4.07 -2.23 3.25
N GLU A 81 -4.52 -2.74 4.38
CA GLU A 81 -5.39 -3.92 4.50
C GLU A 81 -6.34 -3.75 5.68
N ALA A 82 -7.41 -4.56 5.69
CA ALA A 82 -8.35 -4.55 6.81
C ALA A 82 -7.69 -5.04 8.12
N GLY A 83 -8.03 -4.37 9.22
CA GLY A 83 -7.70 -4.80 10.58
C GLY A 83 -8.58 -5.99 11.01
N THR A 84 -8.07 -6.94 11.80
CA THR A 84 -6.73 -6.99 12.41
C THR A 84 -5.68 -7.69 11.54
N ASN A 85 -6.03 -8.20 10.36
CA ASN A 85 -5.12 -8.97 9.50
C ASN A 85 -3.81 -8.22 9.20
N GLY A 86 -3.89 -6.91 8.94
CA GLY A 86 -2.70 -6.07 8.72
C GLY A 86 -1.70 -6.11 9.88
N GLN A 87 -2.16 -6.28 11.12
CA GLN A 87 -1.31 -6.38 12.31
C GLN A 87 -0.35 -7.56 12.25
N HIS A 88 -0.78 -8.66 11.61
CA HIS A 88 -0.02 -9.90 11.46
C HIS A 88 0.73 -9.98 10.13
N SER A 89 0.77 -8.89 9.35
CA SER A 89 1.42 -8.85 8.05
C SER A 89 2.56 -7.83 8.02
N PHE A 90 2.24 -6.54 8.16
CA PHE A 90 3.20 -5.45 7.90
C PHE A 90 3.34 -4.42 9.03
N TYR A 91 2.57 -4.56 10.11
CA TYR A 91 2.66 -3.62 11.25
C TYR A 91 4.02 -3.65 11.95
N GLN A 92 4.75 -4.76 11.86
CA GLN A 92 6.15 -4.83 12.28
C GLN A 92 6.99 -3.70 11.65
N LEU A 93 6.82 -3.46 10.36
CA LEU A 93 7.49 -2.37 9.65
C LEU A 93 6.94 -1.00 10.08
N LEU A 94 5.63 -0.88 10.29
CA LEU A 94 5.05 0.38 10.78
C LEU A 94 5.60 0.78 12.15
N HIS A 95 5.88 -0.19 13.02
CA HIS A 95 6.29 0.04 14.40
C HIS A 95 7.80 0.15 14.61
N GLN A 96 8.60 -0.69 13.97
CA GLN A 96 10.06 -0.73 14.16
C GLN A 96 10.86 -0.51 12.86
N GLY A 97 10.19 -0.33 11.73
CA GLY A 97 10.85 0.00 10.47
C GLY A 97 11.39 1.42 10.45
N THR A 98 12.35 1.65 9.57
CA THR A 98 13.04 2.95 9.39
C THR A 98 12.27 3.96 8.54
N ARG A 99 11.17 3.53 7.92
CA ARG A 99 10.31 4.38 7.10
C ARG A 99 9.17 4.95 7.95
N LEU A 100 8.92 6.25 7.81
CA LEU A 100 7.74 6.91 8.36
C LEU A 100 6.55 6.70 7.41
N ALA A 101 5.44 6.19 7.94
CA ALA A 101 4.22 5.96 7.17
C ALA A 101 3.01 6.44 7.98
N PRO A 102 2.48 7.65 7.70
CA PRO A 102 1.23 8.11 8.28
C PRO A 102 0.08 7.13 8.04
N CYS A 103 -0.70 6.91 9.09
CA CYS A 103 -1.75 5.89 9.11
C CYS A 103 -3.14 6.51 9.30
N ASP A 104 -4.09 6.20 8.44
CA ASP A 104 -5.50 6.51 8.65
C ASP A 104 -6.24 5.25 9.13
N PHE A 105 -6.51 5.18 10.44
CA PHE A 105 -7.33 4.12 11.02
C PHE A 105 -8.81 4.47 10.88
N ILE A 106 -9.63 3.54 10.39
CA ILE A 106 -11.07 3.76 10.18
C ILE A 106 -11.86 2.67 10.90
N ILE A 107 -12.86 3.01 11.73
CA ILE A 107 -13.69 2.00 12.39
C ILE A 107 -15.16 2.46 12.54
N PRO A 108 -16.15 1.55 12.38
CA PRO A 108 -17.51 1.81 12.83
C PRO A 108 -17.67 1.58 14.34
N ALA A 109 -18.37 2.47 15.03
CA ALA A 109 -18.72 2.30 16.44
C ALA A 109 -19.68 1.11 16.64
N ILE A 110 -20.56 0.86 15.67
CA ILE A 110 -21.54 -0.23 15.69
C ILE A 110 -21.24 -1.22 14.56
N SER A 111 -21.12 -2.50 14.92
CA SER A 111 -21.01 -3.63 13.98
C SER A 111 -22.35 -3.96 13.35
N HIS A 112 -22.34 -4.36 12.07
CA HIS A 112 -23.47 -5.04 11.42
C HIS A 112 -23.71 -6.45 11.98
N ASN A 113 -22.70 -7.04 12.61
CA ASN A 113 -22.70 -8.41 13.10
C ASN A 113 -22.38 -8.44 14.61
N PRO A 114 -23.35 -8.15 15.49
CA PRO A 114 -23.15 -8.09 16.95
C PRO A 114 -23.06 -9.49 17.59
N ILE A 115 -22.24 -10.37 17.03
CA ILE A 115 -22.04 -11.76 17.45
C ILE A 115 -21.47 -11.81 18.88
N GLU A 116 -21.89 -12.80 19.66
CA GLU A 116 -21.51 -12.97 21.08
C GLU A 116 -21.72 -11.70 21.91
N ASN A 117 -22.92 -11.12 21.89
CA ASN A 117 -23.22 -9.85 22.58
C ASN A 117 -22.20 -8.74 22.25
N ASN A 118 -21.86 -8.65 20.96
CA ASN A 118 -20.90 -7.71 20.38
C ASN A 118 -19.46 -7.88 20.89
N ARG A 119 -19.09 -9.03 21.47
CA ARG A 119 -17.74 -9.29 22.00
C ARG A 119 -16.66 -9.17 20.92
N HIS A 120 -16.90 -9.73 19.72
CA HIS A 120 -15.97 -9.63 18.60
C HIS A 120 -15.69 -8.18 18.22
N HIS A 121 -16.73 -7.35 18.15
CA HIS A 121 -16.56 -5.92 17.83
C HIS A 121 -15.82 -5.17 18.94
N LYS A 122 -16.09 -5.48 20.21
CA LYS A 122 -15.34 -4.90 21.33
C LYS A 122 -13.84 -5.22 21.24
N LEU A 123 -13.49 -6.47 20.93
CA LEU A 123 -12.09 -6.86 20.72
C LEU A 123 -11.46 -6.14 19.52
N LEU A 124 -12.20 -5.95 18.44
CA LEU A 124 -11.77 -5.17 17.28
C LEU A 124 -11.51 -3.70 17.64
N VAL A 125 -12.41 -3.08 18.39
CA VAL A 125 -12.26 -1.69 18.90
C VAL A 125 -11.06 -1.57 19.83
N CYS A 126 -10.84 -2.53 20.74
CA CYS A 126 -9.64 -2.54 21.60
C CYS A 126 -8.36 -2.53 20.76
N ASN A 127 -8.31 -3.35 19.71
CA ASN A 127 -7.16 -3.41 18.81
C ASN A 127 -6.97 -2.11 18.02
N PHE A 128 -8.06 -1.50 17.52
CA PHE A 128 -8.02 -0.19 16.86
C PHE A 128 -7.40 0.88 17.76
N LEU A 129 -7.86 0.97 19.01
CA LEU A 129 -7.37 1.96 19.98
C LEU A 129 -5.91 1.67 20.39
N ALA A 130 -5.60 0.41 20.69
CA ALA A 130 -4.28 0.01 21.15
C ALA A 130 -3.20 0.25 20.08
N GLN A 131 -3.51 0.08 18.79
CA GLN A 131 -2.53 0.32 17.73
C GLN A 131 -2.21 1.81 17.55
N GLY A 132 -3.22 2.69 17.61
CA GLY A 132 -2.99 4.13 17.60
C GLY A 132 -2.15 4.59 18.81
N GLU A 133 -2.46 4.07 20.00
CA GLU A 133 -1.68 4.35 21.21
C GLU A 133 -0.24 3.83 21.11
N ALA A 134 -0.04 2.59 20.64
CA ALA A 134 1.27 1.98 20.50
C ALA A 134 2.16 2.73 19.50
N LEU A 135 1.60 3.20 18.38
CA LEU A 135 2.32 4.03 17.41
C LEU A 135 2.78 5.36 18.04
N MET A 136 1.95 5.96 18.88
CA MET A 136 2.28 7.22 19.55
C MET A 136 3.30 7.04 20.68
N LYS A 137 3.07 6.09 21.60
CA LYS A 137 3.86 5.95 22.83
C LYS A 137 5.09 5.08 22.66
N GLY A 138 5.07 4.12 21.74
CA GLY A 138 6.08 3.09 21.68
C GLY A 138 6.12 2.25 22.96
N ARG A 139 7.32 1.79 23.30
CA ARG A 139 7.63 1.00 24.49
C ARG A 139 9.09 1.22 24.86
N SER A 140 9.29 1.81 26.02
CA SER A 140 10.61 2.20 26.53
C SER A 140 11.42 0.99 27.02
N VAL A 141 12.75 1.17 27.15
CA VAL A 141 13.65 0.17 27.74
C VAL A 141 13.19 -0.22 29.15
N ASP A 142 12.79 0.75 29.97
CA ASP A 142 12.33 0.50 31.35
C ASP A 142 11.08 -0.38 31.40
N GLU A 143 10.14 -0.19 30.47
CA GLU A 143 8.95 -1.04 30.36
C GLU A 143 9.32 -2.45 29.90
N VAL A 144 10.23 -2.58 28.93
CA VAL A 144 10.74 -3.87 28.49
C VAL A 144 11.42 -4.63 29.63
N LEU A 145 12.28 -3.96 30.41
CA LEU A 145 12.97 -4.56 31.55
C LEU A 145 12.00 -4.97 32.66
N LYS A 146 10.95 -4.19 32.92
CA LYS A 146 9.90 -4.55 33.89
C LYS A 146 9.15 -5.83 33.52
N ASP A 147 8.98 -6.08 32.22
CA ASP A 147 8.28 -7.27 31.70
C ASP A 147 9.21 -8.48 31.52
N MET A 148 10.52 -8.30 31.72
CA MET A 148 11.54 -9.33 31.59
C MET A 148 12.10 -9.81 32.94
N LYS A 149 11.38 -9.57 34.05
CA LYS A 149 11.81 -9.95 35.41
C LYS A 149 12.16 -11.43 35.59
N ASP A 150 11.54 -12.31 34.79
CA ASP A 150 11.74 -13.77 34.86
C ASP A 150 12.77 -14.28 33.82
N VAL A 151 13.44 -13.39 33.07
CA VAL A 151 14.44 -13.77 32.06
C VAL A 151 15.84 -13.82 32.71
N PRO A 152 16.61 -14.90 32.52
CA PRO A 152 17.99 -14.98 33.01
C PRO A 152 18.85 -13.80 32.52
N PRO A 153 19.78 -13.27 33.34
CA PRO A 153 20.58 -12.08 32.98
C PRO A 153 21.38 -12.22 31.68
N GLU A 154 21.81 -13.44 31.35
CA GLU A 154 22.47 -13.73 30.08
C GLU A 154 21.48 -13.59 28.92
N GLY A 155 21.73 -12.59 28.05
CA GLY A 155 20.93 -12.34 26.85
C GLY A 155 19.84 -11.27 27.01
N VAL A 156 19.61 -10.73 28.21
CA VAL A 156 18.63 -9.64 28.43
C VAL A 156 18.94 -8.42 27.56
N GLU A 157 20.21 -8.05 27.45
CA GLU A 157 20.65 -6.86 26.70
C GLU A 157 20.40 -6.98 25.20
N SER A 158 20.57 -8.18 24.64
CA SER A 158 20.25 -8.45 23.22
C SER A 158 18.74 -8.50 23.01
N LEU A 159 18.01 -9.19 23.89
CA LEU A 159 16.56 -9.34 23.80
C LEU A 159 15.80 -8.02 23.99
N GLN A 160 16.29 -7.11 24.84
CA GLN A 160 15.61 -5.84 25.07
C GLN A 160 15.62 -4.96 23.81
N GLN A 161 16.71 -4.94 23.04
CA GLN A 161 16.85 -4.08 21.86
C GLN A 161 15.78 -4.40 20.81
N HIS A 162 15.40 -5.67 20.69
CA HIS A 162 14.36 -6.12 19.77
C HIS A 162 12.93 -5.86 20.28
N LYS A 163 12.76 -5.50 21.56
CA LYS A 163 11.45 -5.26 22.20
C LYS A 163 11.14 -3.80 22.48
N VAL A 164 12.10 -2.90 22.23
CA VAL A 164 11.92 -1.45 22.33
C VAL A 164 11.20 -0.93 21.08
N PHE A 165 10.27 -0.02 21.29
CA PHE A 165 9.53 0.67 20.24
C PHE A 165 9.67 2.16 20.46
N GLU A 166 10.17 2.89 19.46
CA GLU A 166 10.47 4.33 19.60
C GLU A 166 9.20 5.19 19.78
N GLY A 167 8.06 4.72 19.29
CA GLY A 167 6.83 5.52 19.27
C GLY A 167 6.96 6.73 18.33
N ASN A 168 6.21 7.80 18.63
CA ASN A 168 6.17 9.04 17.84
C ASN A 168 5.85 8.81 16.35
N ARG A 169 4.98 7.84 16.06
CA ARG A 169 4.53 7.51 14.71
C ARG A 169 3.10 8.02 14.48
N PRO A 170 2.86 8.80 13.42
CA PRO A 170 1.61 9.54 13.28
C PRO A 170 0.45 8.66 12.82
N SER A 171 -0.73 8.89 13.40
CA SER A 171 -1.96 8.28 12.95
C SER A 171 -3.17 9.19 13.12
N ASN A 172 -4.11 9.11 12.18
CA ASN A 172 -5.46 9.66 12.29
C ASN A 172 -6.42 8.54 12.71
N SER A 173 -7.39 8.87 13.56
CA SER A 173 -8.48 7.97 13.95
C SER A 173 -9.81 8.51 13.42
N ILE A 174 -10.38 7.82 12.44
CA ILE A 174 -11.66 8.17 11.81
C ILE A 174 -12.72 7.18 12.30
N VAL A 175 -13.66 7.68 13.10
CA VAL A 175 -14.75 6.86 13.64
C VAL A 175 -16.06 7.25 12.96
N VAL A 176 -16.77 6.26 12.42
CA VAL A 176 -18.14 6.42 11.91
C VAL A 176 -19.13 5.68 12.80
N GLN A 177 -20.40 6.04 12.78
CA GLN A 177 -21.39 5.34 13.62
C GLN A 177 -21.54 3.86 13.23
N MET A 178 -21.71 3.59 11.94
CA MET A 178 -21.88 2.27 11.32
C MET A 178 -21.59 2.43 9.83
N VAL A 179 -21.06 1.40 9.14
CA VAL A 179 -20.83 1.45 7.69
C VAL A 179 -22.13 1.19 6.91
N THR A 180 -22.96 2.21 6.76
CA THR A 180 -24.12 2.23 5.87
C THR A 180 -23.73 2.72 4.46
N PRO A 181 -24.58 2.54 3.42
CA PRO A 181 -24.35 3.14 2.10
C PRO A 181 -24.11 4.66 2.18
N TYR A 182 -24.84 5.37 3.03
CA TYR A 182 -24.70 6.80 3.23
C TYR A 182 -23.31 7.17 3.81
N THR A 183 -22.90 6.51 4.90
CA THR A 183 -21.60 6.77 5.53
C THR A 183 -20.43 6.32 4.65
N LEU A 184 -20.60 5.26 3.85
CA LEU A 184 -19.60 4.86 2.86
C LEU A 184 -19.42 5.96 1.82
N GLY A 185 -20.53 6.52 1.29
CA GLY A 185 -20.48 7.67 0.39
C GLY A 185 -19.80 8.90 1.03
N LEU A 186 -20.05 9.17 2.32
CA LEU A 186 -19.35 10.23 3.05
C LEU A 186 -17.84 9.99 3.14
N LEU A 187 -17.42 8.76 3.44
CA LEU A 187 -16.00 8.39 3.50
C LEU A 187 -15.34 8.53 2.13
N MET A 188 -15.96 8.02 1.07
CA MET A 188 -15.44 8.14 -0.30
C MET A 188 -15.27 9.61 -0.70
N ALA A 189 -16.31 10.43 -0.54
CA ALA A 189 -16.27 11.85 -0.86
C ALA A 189 -15.25 12.63 0.00
N MET A 190 -15.02 12.22 1.25
CA MET A 190 -13.99 12.84 2.09
C MET A 190 -12.59 12.67 1.51
N TYR A 191 -12.27 11.46 1.01
CA TYR A 191 -10.99 11.19 0.36
C TYR A 191 -10.89 11.82 -1.04
N GLU A 192 -11.99 11.97 -1.77
CA GLU A 192 -12.02 12.72 -3.04
C GLU A 192 -11.65 14.18 -2.82
N HIS A 193 -12.28 14.82 -1.83
CA HIS A 193 -11.97 16.21 -1.47
C HIS A 193 -10.58 16.36 -0.86
N LYS A 194 -10.10 15.37 -0.08
CA LYS A 194 -8.70 15.33 0.38
C LYS A 194 -7.72 15.37 -0.80
N ALA A 195 -7.90 14.46 -1.76
CA ALA A 195 -7.04 14.38 -2.95
C ALA A 195 -7.11 15.67 -3.77
N PHE A 196 -8.31 16.25 -3.92
CA PHE A 196 -8.50 17.53 -4.59
C PHE A 196 -7.75 18.68 -3.89
N VAL A 197 -7.87 18.83 -2.57
CA VAL A 197 -7.15 19.88 -1.82
C VAL A 197 -5.64 19.74 -2.00
N GLN A 198 -5.11 18.53 -1.90
CA GLN A 198 -3.69 18.28 -2.13
C GLN A 198 -3.26 18.66 -3.55
N SER A 199 -4.08 18.33 -4.55
CA SER A 199 -3.81 18.71 -5.95
C SER A 199 -3.73 20.23 -6.15
N VAL A 200 -4.60 20.98 -5.47
CA VAL A 200 -4.64 22.45 -5.53
C VAL A 200 -3.41 23.05 -4.86
N VAL A 201 -3.00 22.52 -3.69
CA VAL A 201 -1.80 23.00 -2.99
C VAL A 201 -0.53 22.73 -3.79
N TRP A 202 -0.44 21.56 -4.41
CA TRP A 202 0.70 21.19 -5.25
C TRP A 202 0.64 21.76 -6.66
N ASP A 203 -0.46 22.40 -7.05
CA ASP A 203 -0.69 22.91 -8.40
C ASP A 203 -0.54 21.84 -9.50
N VAL A 204 -1.15 20.67 -9.27
CA VAL A 204 -1.22 19.56 -10.25
C VAL A 204 -2.64 19.37 -10.74
N ASP A 205 -2.79 18.88 -11.99
CA ASP A 205 -4.11 18.50 -12.52
C ASP A 205 -4.47 17.07 -12.06
N PRO A 206 -5.45 16.89 -11.15
CA PRO A 206 -5.83 15.58 -10.64
C PRO A 206 -6.66 14.76 -11.65
N PHE A 207 -7.18 15.36 -12.73
CA PHE A 207 -8.10 14.71 -13.66
C PHE A 207 -7.43 14.21 -14.95
N ALA A 208 -6.22 14.68 -15.26
CA ALA A 208 -5.46 14.21 -16.43
C ALA A 208 -4.72 12.89 -16.13
N HIS A 209 -4.80 11.90 -17.03
CA HIS A 209 -4.17 10.58 -16.85
C HIS A 209 -3.42 10.09 -18.11
N PRO A 210 -2.35 10.78 -18.53
CA PRO A 210 -1.63 10.44 -19.77
C PRO A 210 -0.85 9.11 -19.72
N SER A 211 -0.63 8.53 -18.53
CA SER A 211 0.08 7.26 -18.36
C SER A 211 -0.63 6.07 -19.03
N ASP A 212 -1.97 6.10 -19.08
CA ASP A 212 -2.79 5.02 -19.61
C ASP A 212 -2.55 4.83 -21.12
N ASP A 213 -2.32 5.94 -21.84
CA ASP A 213 -2.09 5.93 -23.29
C ASP A 213 -0.68 5.46 -23.66
N LEU A 214 0.33 5.79 -22.85
CA LEU A 214 1.70 5.32 -23.06
C LEU A 214 1.77 3.79 -22.98
N GLY A 215 1.16 3.19 -21.96
CA GLY A 215 1.15 1.74 -21.77
C GLY A 215 0.49 1.00 -22.94
N LYS A 216 -0.69 1.47 -23.38
CA LYS A 216 -1.41 0.90 -24.54
C LYS A 216 -0.57 0.99 -25.81
N THR A 217 -0.02 2.17 -26.11
CA THR A 217 0.81 2.39 -27.30
C THR A 217 2.05 1.50 -27.33
N ARG A 218 2.64 1.20 -26.16
CA ARG A 218 3.78 0.27 -26.06
C ARG A 218 3.34 -1.18 -26.25
N ALA A 219 2.22 -1.59 -25.66
CA ALA A 219 1.67 -2.93 -25.81
C ALA A 219 1.31 -3.24 -27.28
N ASP A 220 0.66 -2.30 -27.96
CA ASP A 220 0.30 -2.43 -29.39
C ASP A 220 1.52 -2.63 -30.29
N LYS A 221 2.69 -2.06 -29.91
CA LYS A 221 3.95 -2.28 -30.61
C LYS A 221 4.55 -3.66 -30.33
N ILE A 222 4.35 -4.21 -29.14
CA ILE A 222 4.92 -5.50 -28.72
C ILE A 222 4.09 -6.67 -29.29
N LEU A 223 2.76 -6.55 -29.32
CA LEU A 223 1.84 -7.63 -29.70
C LEU A 223 2.24 -8.32 -31.03
N PRO A 224 2.55 -7.60 -32.13
CA PRO A 224 2.92 -8.25 -33.39
C PRO A 224 4.19 -9.09 -33.32
N PHE A 225 5.06 -8.85 -32.32
CA PHE A 225 6.26 -9.67 -32.11
C PHE A 225 5.90 -10.97 -31.42
N LEU A 226 4.98 -10.96 -30.45
CA LEU A 226 4.52 -12.20 -29.83
C LEU A 226 3.75 -13.08 -30.83
N GLU A 227 3.02 -12.47 -31.77
CA GLU A 227 2.24 -13.17 -32.80
C GLU A 227 3.08 -13.74 -33.96
N ASP A 228 4.17 -13.07 -34.37
CA ASP A 228 5.05 -13.55 -35.46
C ASP A 228 6.40 -14.03 -34.91
N PRO A 229 6.69 -15.35 -34.94
CA PRO A 229 7.95 -15.93 -34.49
C PRO A 229 9.18 -15.35 -35.18
N ARG A 230 9.04 -14.90 -36.44
CA ARG A 230 10.16 -14.41 -37.28
C ARG A 230 10.62 -13.01 -36.90
N LYS A 231 9.79 -12.24 -36.20
CA LYS A 231 10.15 -10.89 -35.75
C LYS A 231 11.05 -10.98 -34.53
N THR A 232 12.29 -10.51 -34.66
CA THR A 232 13.24 -10.39 -33.57
C THR A 232 14.01 -9.07 -33.67
N LYS A 233 14.22 -8.41 -32.51
CA LYS A 233 15.10 -7.25 -32.27
C LYS A 233 14.66 -5.87 -32.80
N ILE A 234 13.76 -5.21 -32.06
CA ILE A 234 13.39 -3.78 -32.26
C ILE A 234 13.39 -2.97 -30.96
N PHE A 235 13.37 -3.63 -29.80
CA PHE A 235 13.34 -2.97 -28.49
C PHE A 235 14.72 -2.93 -27.82
N ASP A 236 14.79 -2.44 -26.59
CA ASP A 236 15.97 -2.58 -25.75
C ASP A 236 16.30 -4.06 -25.46
N GLN A 237 17.48 -4.30 -24.89
CA GLN A 237 17.98 -5.67 -24.67
C GLN A 237 17.11 -6.49 -23.72
N SER A 238 16.55 -5.87 -22.67
CA SER A 238 15.69 -6.56 -21.71
C SER A 238 14.36 -6.95 -22.35
N THR A 239 13.69 -6.00 -23.00
CA THR A 239 12.41 -6.26 -23.68
C THR A 239 12.57 -7.34 -24.75
N ASN A 240 13.64 -7.28 -25.56
CA ASN A 240 13.91 -8.32 -26.55
C ASN A 240 14.19 -9.70 -25.91
N GLY A 241 14.98 -9.73 -24.83
CA GLY A 241 15.30 -10.95 -24.10
C GLY A 241 14.07 -11.60 -23.47
N LEU A 242 13.18 -10.79 -22.89
CA LEU A 242 11.90 -11.24 -22.34
C LEU A 242 10.96 -11.75 -23.43
N ILE A 243 10.82 -11.04 -24.56
CA ILE A 243 10.01 -11.51 -25.69
C ILE A 243 10.51 -12.88 -26.17
N ALA A 244 11.82 -13.05 -26.36
CA ALA A 244 12.40 -14.32 -26.78
C ALA A 244 12.16 -15.44 -25.75
N PHE A 245 12.35 -15.13 -24.46
CA PHE A 245 12.11 -16.08 -23.37
C PHE A 245 10.64 -16.51 -23.31
N ILE A 246 9.72 -15.55 -23.38
CA ILE A 246 8.26 -15.79 -23.34
C ILE A 246 7.83 -16.61 -24.56
N LYS A 247 8.28 -16.27 -25.77
CA LYS A 247 7.99 -17.04 -27.00
C LYS A 247 8.35 -18.51 -26.84
N ARG A 248 9.54 -18.81 -26.33
CA ARG A 248 9.99 -20.18 -26.07
C ARG A 248 9.08 -20.90 -25.06
N LYS A 249 8.55 -20.19 -24.06
CA LYS A 249 7.63 -20.74 -23.06
C LYS A 249 6.18 -20.84 -23.56
N MET A 250 5.80 -20.10 -24.60
CA MET A 250 4.48 -20.17 -25.23
C MET A 250 4.38 -21.32 -26.26
N GLU A 251 5.49 -21.97 -26.61
CA GLU A 251 5.45 -23.15 -27.48
C GLU A 251 4.54 -24.22 -26.87
N PRO A 252 3.62 -24.82 -27.66
CA PRO A 252 2.69 -25.82 -27.14
C PRO A 252 3.44 -26.98 -26.49
N LEU A 253 3.13 -27.24 -25.22
CA LEU A 253 3.66 -28.39 -24.51
C LEU A 253 3.09 -29.68 -25.13
N THR A 254 3.95 -30.64 -25.43
CA THR A 254 3.51 -31.99 -25.78
C THR A 254 2.96 -32.70 -24.54
N TRP A 255 2.25 -33.82 -24.74
CA TRP A 255 1.78 -34.65 -23.63
C TRP A 255 2.95 -35.21 -22.78
N MET A 256 4.12 -35.43 -23.39
CA MET A 256 5.35 -35.81 -22.69
C MET A 256 5.89 -34.66 -21.84
N ASP A 257 5.85 -33.42 -22.35
CA ASP A 257 6.27 -32.23 -21.59
C ASP A 257 5.35 -31.97 -20.39
N TYR A 258 4.05 -32.19 -20.54
CA TYR A 258 3.10 -32.16 -19.43
C TYR A 258 3.38 -33.24 -18.39
N GLY A 259 3.65 -34.48 -18.83
CA GLY A 259 4.01 -35.59 -17.96
C GLY A 259 5.29 -35.31 -17.16
N MET A 260 6.30 -34.72 -17.82
CA MET A 260 7.55 -34.28 -17.20
C MET A 260 7.34 -33.15 -16.18
N LEU A 261 6.57 -32.11 -16.51
CA LEU A 261 6.28 -31.00 -15.58
C LEU A 261 5.56 -31.47 -14.30
N VAL A 262 4.63 -32.42 -14.45
CA VAL A 262 3.93 -33.01 -13.29
C VAL A 262 4.85 -33.95 -12.50
N TYR A 263 5.71 -34.71 -13.19
CA TYR A 263 6.68 -35.61 -12.57
C TYR A 263 7.78 -34.83 -11.80
N GLU A 264 8.31 -33.75 -12.37
CA GLU A 264 9.28 -32.83 -11.75
C GLU A 264 8.69 -32.00 -10.61
N ALA A 265 7.37 -31.79 -10.57
CA ALA A 265 6.69 -31.19 -9.43
C ALA A 265 6.42 -32.20 -8.30
N ALA A 266 6.36 -33.50 -8.62
CA ALA A 266 6.06 -34.57 -7.67
C ALA A 266 7.32 -35.20 -7.05
N TYR A 267 8.40 -35.27 -7.81
CA TYR A 267 9.76 -35.55 -7.32
C TYR A 267 10.46 -34.21 -7.28
N ASP A 268 10.81 -33.71 -6.10
CA ASP A 268 11.48 -32.43 -5.85
C ASP A 268 12.97 -32.52 -6.26
N PRO A 269 13.40 -32.26 -7.53
CA PRO A 269 14.81 -32.03 -7.76
C PRO A 269 15.18 -30.78 -6.95
N PRO A 270 16.35 -30.75 -6.30
CA PRO A 270 16.72 -29.59 -5.50
C PRO A 270 16.64 -28.35 -6.41
N ILE A 271 15.84 -27.36 -6.02
CA ILE A 271 15.55 -26.10 -6.74
C ILE A 271 16.80 -25.47 -7.37
N THR A 272 17.96 -25.72 -6.77
CA THR A 272 19.29 -25.33 -7.24
C THR A 272 19.68 -25.89 -8.62
N GLU A 273 19.19 -27.04 -9.05
CA GLU A 273 19.53 -27.64 -10.34
C GLU A 273 18.70 -27.08 -11.50
N ILE A 274 17.42 -26.79 -11.26
CA ILE A 274 16.55 -26.13 -12.24
C ILE A 274 16.86 -24.62 -12.35
N ALA A 275 17.15 -23.96 -11.22
CA ALA A 275 17.55 -22.54 -11.21
C ALA A 275 18.85 -22.29 -11.99
N LYS A 276 19.82 -23.22 -11.94
CA LYS A 276 21.09 -23.14 -12.68
C LYS A 276 20.94 -23.15 -14.20
N LYS A 277 19.84 -23.72 -14.74
CA LYS A 277 19.59 -23.75 -16.18
C LYS A 277 18.92 -22.47 -16.72
N GLY A 278 18.53 -21.53 -15.85
CA GLY A 278 17.79 -20.33 -16.26
C GLY A 278 16.43 -20.66 -16.89
N GLU A 279 15.90 -21.85 -16.61
CA GLU A 279 14.67 -22.38 -17.24
C GLU A 279 13.41 -21.99 -16.47
N LEU A 280 13.52 -21.64 -15.18
CA LEU A 280 12.38 -21.25 -14.33
C LEU A 280 12.04 -19.77 -14.42
N PHE A 281 13.04 -18.90 -14.27
CA PHE A 281 12.85 -17.45 -14.21
C PHE A 281 13.84 -16.75 -15.14
N ASN A 282 13.38 -15.72 -15.84
CA ASN A 282 14.25 -14.74 -16.48
C ASN A 282 14.16 -13.43 -15.70
N LEU A 283 15.23 -13.09 -14.99
CA LEU A 283 15.39 -11.79 -14.34
C LEU A 283 16.04 -10.84 -15.35
N ALA A 284 15.22 -10.16 -16.15
CA ALA A 284 15.72 -9.14 -17.06
C ALA A 284 15.76 -7.79 -16.32
N ALA A 285 16.95 -7.35 -15.95
CA ALA A 285 17.19 -6.01 -15.43
C ALA A 285 17.69 -5.10 -16.57
N LEU A 286 17.14 -3.89 -16.67
CA LEU A 286 17.79 -2.79 -17.39
C LEU A 286 18.51 -1.92 -16.37
N ALA A 287 19.79 -1.66 -16.64
CA ALA A 287 20.46 -0.41 -16.30
C ALA A 287 20.57 0.41 -17.59
#